data_AF-A0A963VNX2-F1
#
_entry.id   AF-A0A963VNX2-F1
#
_cell.length_a   1.000
_cell.length_b   1.000
_cell.length_c   1.000
_cell.angle_alpha   90.00
_cell.angle_beta   90.00
_cell.angle_gamma   90.00
#
_symmetry.space_group_name_H-M   'P 1'
#
loop_
_entity.id
_entity.type
_entity.pdbx_description
1 polymer ?
#
loop_
_entity_poly.entity_id
_entity_poly.type
_entity_poly.pdbx_seq_one_letter_code
_entity_poly.pdbx_strand_id
1 'polypeptide(L)'
;MSEYQWWHERCDGLGVTTSVEVKLLHAEQSPHQRVQIYDHQSFGRMLVLDGYIQASQADEFIYHEMAVHVPLLGRARENASVLVIGGGDGGIVRESLKHDFVTSVTMVEIDRRVVDLAREYLAVNGDYDDPRVTLVIDNAANFVSQALQDGKRYDLIVLDLTEPVGPSSCLFTEKFLTEVVGLVSETGVILDSD
;
A
#
# COMPACT_ATOMS: atom_id res chain seq x y z
N MET A 1 -27.05 -22.89 -17.65
CA MET A 1 -27.29 -21.61 -16.97
C MET A 1 -26.13 -21.44 -16.03
N SER A 2 -25.32 -20.41 -16.22
CA SER A 2 -24.21 -20.12 -15.30
C SER A 2 -24.78 -19.65 -13.97
N GLU A 3 -24.46 -20.35 -12.89
CA GLU A 3 -24.74 -19.93 -11.51
C GLU A 3 -23.79 -18.78 -11.16
N TYR A 4 -24.09 -17.57 -11.65
CA TYR A 4 -23.38 -16.39 -11.21
C TYR A 4 -24.00 -15.89 -9.90
N GLN A 5 -23.16 -15.74 -8.87
CA GLN A 5 -23.51 -15.12 -7.60
C GLN A 5 -23.06 -13.66 -7.66
N TRP A 6 -23.99 -12.72 -7.51
CA TRP A 6 -23.71 -11.28 -7.55
C TRP A 6 -23.39 -10.77 -6.13
N TRP A 7 -22.26 -10.09 -5.98
CA TRP A 7 -21.87 -9.38 -4.76
C TRP A 7 -22.29 -7.91 -4.85
N HIS A 8 -22.62 -7.29 -3.72
CA HIS A 8 -23.03 -5.88 -3.63
C HIS A 8 -22.22 -5.16 -2.55
N GLU A 9 -21.84 -3.90 -2.81
CA GLU A 9 -21.18 -3.02 -1.85
C GLU A 9 -22.14 -2.64 -0.70
N ARG A 10 -21.60 -2.56 0.53
CA ARG A 10 -22.36 -2.33 1.78
C ARG A 10 -22.73 -0.85 1.93
N CYS A 11 -23.80 -0.42 1.28
CA CYS A 11 -24.40 0.92 1.45
C CYS A 11 -25.89 0.79 1.75
N ASP A 12 -26.41 1.48 2.77
CA ASP A 12 -27.85 1.56 3.09
C ASP A 12 -28.64 2.45 2.09
N GLY A 13 -28.10 2.66 0.89
CA GLY A 13 -28.60 3.54 -0.16
C GLY A 13 -28.25 3.05 -1.57
N LEU A 14 -27.77 3.95 -2.44
CA LEU A 14 -27.31 3.56 -3.77
C LEU A 14 -25.96 2.85 -3.64
N GLY A 15 -25.95 1.54 -3.85
CA GLY A 15 -24.73 0.76 -4.03
C GLY A 15 -24.28 0.78 -5.48
N VAL A 16 -22.99 1.02 -5.71
CA VAL A 16 -22.36 0.77 -7.01
C VAL A 16 -21.68 -0.59 -6.92
N THR A 17 -21.72 -1.36 -8.00
CA THR A 17 -21.01 -2.64 -8.06
C THR A 17 -20.32 -2.71 -9.40
N THR A 18 -19.01 -2.92 -9.34
CA THR A 18 -18.21 -3.25 -10.52
C THR A 18 -18.07 -4.77 -10.56
N SER A 19 -18.46 -5.37 -11.68
CA SER A 19 -18.26 -6.80 -11.94
C SER A 19 -17.48 -6.96 -13.22
N VAL A 20 -16.41 -7.74 -13.16
CA VAL A 20 -15.50 -8.00 -14.27
C VAL A 20 -15.31 -9.50 -14.44
N GLU A 21 -15.20 -9.96 -15.67
CA GLU A 21 -14.92 -11.37 -15.97
C GLU A 21 -13.43 -11.64 -15.77
N VAL A 22 -13.09 -12.45 -14.77
CA VAL A 22 -11.71 -12.69 -14.35
C VAL A 22 -11.37 -14.17 -14.35
N LYS A 23 -10.09 -14.47 -14.61
CA LYS A 23 -9.52 -15.81 -14.45
C LYS A 23 -8.66 -15.85 -13.20
N LEU A 24 -8.96 -16.77 -12.27
CA LEU A 24 -8.12 -16.97 -11.09
C LEU A 24 -6.76 -17.56 -11.48
N LEU A 25 -5.67 -16.91 -11.07
CA LEU A 25 -4.30 -17.40 -11.24
C LEU A 25 -3.74 -18.00 -9.95
N HIS A 26 -4.02 -17.37 -8.81
CA HIS A 26 -3.56 -17.81 -7.49
C HIS A 26 -4.58 -17.43 -6.41
N ALA A 27 -4.72 -18.27 -5.39
CA ALA A 27 -5.47 -17.93 -4.18
C ALA A 27 -4.87 -18.64 -2.97
N GLU A 28 -4.65 -17.90 -1.89
CA GLU A 28 -4.24 -18.45 -0.62
C GLU A 28 -4.84 -17.68 0.55
N GLN A 29 -4.85 -18.34 1.72
CA GLN A 29 -5.15 -17.69 2.99
C GLN A 29 -3.83 -17.52 3.74
N SER A 30 -3.39 -16.28 3.91
CA SER A 30 -2.25 -15.96 4.78
C SER A 30 -2.72 -15.91 6.25
N PRO A 31 -1.79 -15.77 7.22
CA PRO A 31 -2.15 -15.50 8.61
C PRO A 31 -2.97 -14.22 8.83
N HIS A 32 -3.01 -13.32 7.84
CA HIS A 32 -3.62 -11.99 7.97
C HIS A 32 -4.90 -11.85 7.15
N GLN A 33 -4.90 -12.36 5.91
CA GLN A 33 -5.97 -12.10 4.94
C GLN A 33 -5.97 -13.14 3.80
N ARG A 34 -7.06 -13.17 3.05
CA ARG A 34 -7.15 -13.95 1.81
C ARG A 34 -6.51 -13.16 0.67
N VAL A 35 -5.46 -13.72 0.08
CA VAL A 35 -4.73 -13.11 -1.05
C VAL A 35 -5.11 -13.83 -2.33
N GLN A 36 -5.54 -13.08 -3.34
CA GLN A 36 -5.92 -13.63 -4.64
C GLN A 36 -5.30 -12.83 -5.78
N ILE A 37 -4.87 -13.56 -6.81
CA ILE A 37 -4.39 -12.98 -8.06
C ILE A 37 -5.33 -13.43 -9.17
N TYR A 38 -5.83 -12.45 -9.92
CA TYR A 38 -6.65 -12.68 -11.10
C TYR A 38 -5.96 -12.16 -12.36
N ASP A 39 -6.38 -12.68 -13.51
CA ASP A 39 -6.04 -12.18 -14.84
C ASP A 39 -7.32 -11.62 -15.49
N HIS A 40 -7.21 -10.42 -16.06
CA HIS A 40 -8.29 -9.73 -16.74
C HIS A 40 -7.82 -9.20 -18.09
N GLN A 41 -8.67 -9.29 -19.11
CA GLN A 41 -8.30 -8.94 -20.48
C GLN A 41 -7.82 -7.49 -20.65
N SER A 42 -8.45 -6.55 -19.93
CA SER A 42 -8.13 -5.11 -20.05
C SER A 42 -7.32 -4.55 -18.88
N PHE A 43 -7.35 -5.21 -17.72
CA PHE A 43 -6.70 -4.71 -16.49
C PHE A 43 -5.37 -5.46 -16.22
N GLY A 44 -5.07 -6.48 -17.01
CA GLY A 44 -3.95 -7.38 -16.76
C GLY A 44 -4.15 -8.15 -15.47
N ARG A 45 -3.05 -8.37 -14.75
CA ARG A 45 -3.09 -9.05 -13.45
C ARG A 45 -3.60 -8.10 -12.37
N MET A 46 -4.47 -8.64 -11.50
CA MET A 46 -5.12 -7.91 -10.43
C MET A 46 -4.83 -8.56 -9.08
N LEU A 47 -4.47 -7.74 -8.10
CA LEU A 47 -4.33 -8.13 -6.70
C LEU A 47 -5.65 -7.87 -5.98
N VAL A 48 -6.15 -8.89 -5.30
CA VAL A 48 -7.38 -8.82 -4.51
C VAL A 48 -7.10 -9.35 -3.10
N LEU A 49 -7.38 -8.54 -2.09
CA LEU A 49 -7.22 -8.86 -0.67
C LEU A 49 -8.58 -8.86 0.01
N ASP A 50 -8.96 -9.96 0.65
CA ASP A 50 -10.27 -10.14 1.32
C ASP A 50 -11.50 -9.75 0.47
N GLY A 51 -11.36 -9.83 -0.86
CA GLY A 51 -12.41 -9.49 -1.83
C GLY A 51 -12.36 -8.06 -2.38
N TYR A 52 -11.43 -7.24 -1.90
CA TYR A 52 -11.21 -5.86 -2.34
C TYR A 52 -10.08 -5.80 -3.37
N ILE A 53 -10.33 -5.14 -4.50
CA ILE A 53 -9.30 -4.91 -5.53
C ILE A 53 -8.33 -3.87 -4.99
N GLN A 54 -7.05 -4.25 -4.89
CA GLN A 54 -6.00 -3.38 -4.37
C GLN A 54 -5.20 -2.72 -5.49
N ALA A 55 -4.88 -3.49 -6.54
CA ALA A 55 -4.13 -2.97 -7.68
C ALA A 55 -4.42 -3.76 -8.95
N SER A 56 -4.30 -3.11 -10.10
CA SER A 56 -4.21 -3.77 -11.41
C SER A 56 -3.04 -3.23 -12.22
N GLN A 57 -2.46 -4.08 -13.08
CA GLN A 57 -1.33 -3.66 -13.94
C GLN A 57 -1.68 -2.49 -14.88
N ALA A 58 -2.95 -2.31 -15.21
CA ALA A 58 -3.36 -1.29 -16.17
C ALA A 58 -3.51 0.11 -15.56
N ASP A 59 -3.69 0.23 -14.24
CA ASP A 59 -4.05 1.50 -13.59
C ASP A 59 -3.34 1.80 -12.27
N GLU A 60 -2.58 0.86 -11.69
CA GLU A 60 -1.79 1.08 -10.47
C GLU A 60 -0.96 2.38 -10.51
N PHE A 61 -0.39 2.69 -11.67
CA PHE A 61 0.46 3.87 -11.85
C PHE A 61 -0.29 5.17 -11.54
N ILE A 62 -1.61 5.22 -11.77
CA ILE A 62 -2.43 6.40 -11.50
C ILE A 62 -2.42 6.70 -10.01
N TYR A 63 -2.59 5.66 -9.19
CA TYR A 63 -2.56 5.79 -7.75
C TYR A 63 -1.13 6.07 -7.25
N HIS A 64 -0.16 5.23 -7.62
CA HIS A 64 1.19 5.32 -7.06
C HIS A 64 1.93 6.61 -7.48
N GLU A 65 1.79 7.07 -8.73
CA GLU A 65 2.40 8.33 -9.17
C GLU A 65 1.79 9.52 -8.41
N MET A 66 0.47 9.54 -8.21
CA MET A 66 -0.19 10.60 -7.45
C MET A 66 0.22 10.57 -5.98
N ALA A 67 0.33 9.38 -5.40
CA ALA A 67 0.65 9.18 -3.99
C ALA A 67 2.09 9.58 -3.64
N VAL A 68 3.01 9.50 -4.60
CA VAL A 68 4.43 9.83 -4.37
C VAL A 68 4.80 11.19 -4.95
N HIS A 69 4.47 11.45 -6.20
CA HIS A 69 5.03 12.60 -6.91
C HIS A 69 4.42 13.91 -6.44
N VAL A 70 3.11 13.95 -6.18
CA VAL A 70 2.44 15.16 -5.69
C VAL A 70 3.04 15.64 -4.36
N PRO A 71 3.14 14.81 -3.29
CA PRO A 71 3.70 15.28 -2.03
C PRO A 71 5.21 15.53 -2.05
N LEU A 72 6.00 14.76 -2.83
CA LEU A 72 7.44 14.99 -2.92
C LEU A 72 7.80 16.24 -3.73
N LEU A 73 7.09 16.49 -4.84
CA LEU A 73 7.38 17.60 -5.76
C LEU A 73 6.65 18.90 -5.41
N GLY A 74 5.69 18.87 -4.48
CA GLY A 74 5.00 20.06 -3.99
C GLY A 74 5.92 21.10 -3.32
N ARG A 75 7.17 20.73 -3.04
CA ARG A 75 8.21 21.62 -2.49
C ARG A 75 9.60 21.19 -2.98
N ALA A 76 10.50 22.14 -3.17
CA ALA A 76 11.91 21.85 -3.43
C ALA A 76 12.56 21.24 -2.18
N ARG A 77 13.25 20.11 -2.35
CA ARG A 77 13.95 19.35 -1.30
C ARG A 77 15.33 18.94 -1.79
N GLU A 78 16.33 18.95 -0.92
CA GLU A 78 17.68 18.43 -1.22
C GLU A 78 17.80 16.93 -0.88
N ASN A 79 17.07 16.50 0.15
CA ASN A 79 16.93 15.12 0.56
C ASN A 79 15.49 14.85 1.04
N ALA A 80 15.07 13.59 0.95
CA ALA A 80 13.79 13.14 1.46
C ALA A 80 13.88 11.70 1.97
N SER A 81 13.25 11.46 3.12
CA SER A 81 13.03 10.15 3.70
C SER A 81 11.55 9.76 3.58
N VAL A 82 11.26 8.56 3.11
CA VAL A 82 9.90 8.07 2.87
C VAL A 82 9.60 6.90 3.80
N LEU A 83 8.45 6.95 4.47
CA LEU A 83 7.84 5.83 5.18
C LEU A 83 6.57 5.41 4.44
N VAL A 84 6.47 4.13 4.09
CA VAL A 84 5.28 3.50 3.53
C VAL A 84 4.74 2.54 4.58
N ILE A 85 3.49 2.74 4.98
CA ILE A 85 2.77 1.84 5.88
C ILE A 85 1.78 1.05 5.03
N GLY A 86 1.99 -0.26 4.92
CA GLY A 86 1.37 -1.11 3.91
C GLY A 86 2.15 -1.09 2.59
N GLY A 87 1.43 -0.98 1.48
CA GLY A 87 2.02 -0.91 0.13
C GLY A 87 2.69 -2.20 -0.34
N GLY A 88 2.14 -3.35 0.07
CA GLY A 88 2.66 -4.67 -0.26
C GLY A 88 2.84 -4.96 -1.76
N ASP A 89 2.23 -4.20 -2.66
CA ASP A 89 2.46 -4.31 -4.11
C ASP A 89 3.81 -3.70 -4.58
N GLY A 90 4.43 -2.84 -3.75
CA GLY A 90 5.69 -2.18 -3.99
C GLY A 90 5.64 -0.96 -4.93
N GLY A 91 4.48 -0.53 -5.42
CA GLY A 91 4.36 0.59 -6.35
C GLY A 91 4.84 1.90 -5.75
N ILE A 92 4.47 2.20 -4.49
CA ILE A 92 4.97 3.39 -3.77
C ILE A 92 6.49 3.38 -3.64
N VAL A 93 7.10 2.20 -3.38
CA VAL A 93 8.56 2.06 -3.30
C VAL A 93 9.18 2.36 -4.67
N ARG A 94 8.67 1.74 -5.75
CA ARG A 94 9.14 1.98 -7.12
C ARG A 94 9.11 3.46 -7.47
N GLU A 95 7.99 4.13 -7.22
CA GLU A 95 7.80 5.54 -7.55
C GLU A 95 8.70 6.45 -6.71
N SER A 96 8.96 6.10 -5.45
CA SER A 96 9.86 6.85 -4.57
C SER A 96 11.30 6.80 -5.08
N LEU A 97 11.76 5.65 -5.59
CA LEU A 97 13.12 5.45 -6.07
C LEU A 97 13.44 6.17 -7.39
N LYS A 98 12.44 6.68 -8.11
CA LYS A 98 12.63 7.54 -9.30
C LYS A 98 13.26 8.89 -8.96
N HIS A 99 13.28 9.28 -7.69
CA HIS A 99 13.80 10.56 -7.23
C HIS A 99 15.18 10.39 -6.59
N ASP A 100 16.23 10.98 -7.18
CA ASP A 100 17.60 10.89 -6.66
C ASP A 100 17.77 11.55 -5.28
N PHE A 101 16.93 12.53 -4.95
CA PHE A 101 16.93 13.17 -3.63
C PHE A 101 16.26 12.30 -2.55
N VAL A 102 15.56 11.22 -2.91
CA VAL A 102 15.07 10.26 -1.92
C VAL A 102 16.25 9.43 -1.43
N THR A 103 16.60 9.64 -0.16
CA THR A 103 17.77 9.02 0.48
C THR A 103 17.44 7.74 1.22
N SER A 104 16.17 7.54 1.59
CA SER A 104 15.69 6.31 2.23
C SER A 104 14.20 6.10 1.98
N VAL A 105 13.82 4.83 1.83
CA VAL A 105 12.43 4.37 1.74
C VAL A 105 12.27 3.19 2.70
N THR A 106 11.47 3.35 3.75
CA THR A 106 11.11 2.24 4.64
C THR A 106 9.68 1.81 4.34
N MET A 107 9.48 0.56 3.97
CA MET A 107 8.16 -0.03 3.77
C MET A 107 7.86 -1.01 4.90
N VAL A 108 6.72 -0.84 5.56
CA VAL A 108 6.29 -1.68 6.67
C VAL A 108 5.02 -2.41 6.26
N GLU A 109 5.14 -3.70 5.98
CA GLU A 109 4.03 -4.55 5.55
C GLU A 109 3.84 -5.68 6.57
N ILE A 110 2.60 -5.92 6.99
CA ILE A 110 2.32 -6.98 7.96
C ILE A 110 2.37 -8.37 7.30
N ASP A 111 1.95 -8.46 6.04
CA ASP A 111 1.78 -9.71 5.32
C ASP A 111 2.83 -9.90 4.22
N ARG A 112 3.86 -10.66 4.56
CA ARG A 112 4.93 -11.03 3.61
C ARG A 112 4.41 -11.69 2.33
N ARG A 113 3.28 -12.40 2.39
CA ARG A 113 2.74 -13.09 1.21
C ARG A 113 2.20 -12.13 0.17
N VAL A 114 1.71 -10.96 0.57
CA VAL A 114 1.30 -9.91 -0.37
C VAL A 114 2.51 -9.45 -1.18
N VAL A 115 3.64 -9.16 -0.50
CA VAL A 115 4.89 -8.75 -1.17
C VAL A 115 5.41 -9.81 -2.14
N ASP A 116 5.46 -11.07 -1.70
CA ASP A 116 5.98 -12.16 -2.54
C ASP A 116 5.10 -12.39 -3.78
N LEU A 117 3.77 -12.39 -3.62
CA LEU A 117 2.82 -12.63 -4.70
C LEU A 117 2.71 -11.43 -5.65
N ALA A 118 2.78 -10.20 -5.14
CA ALA A 118 2.93 -9.02 -5.99
C ALA A 118 4.20 -9.15 -6.84
N ARG A 119 5.32 -9.59 -6.23
CA ARG A 119 6.58 -9.79 -6.94
C ARG A 119 6.49 -10.79 -8.07
N GLU A 120 5.87 -11.92 -7.80
CA GLU A 120 5.71 -13.01 -8.76
C GLU A 120 4.72 -12.67 -9.88
N TYR A 121 3.60 -12.01 -9.54
CA TYR A 121 2.49 -11.84 -10.46
C TYR A 121 2.34 -10.43 -11.00
N LEU A 122 2.33 -9.36 -10.20
CA LEU A 122 1.94 -8.03 -10.69
C LEU A 122 3.02 -7.35 -11.52
N ALA A 123 4.31 -7.60 -11.24
CA ALA A 123 5.42 -6.87 -11.83
C ALA A 123 5.37 -5.33 -11.62
N VAL A 124 4.65 -4.88 -10.57
CA VAL A 124 4.53 -3.47 -10.14
C VAL A 124 5.70 -3.07 -9.22
N ASN A 125 6.26 -4.06 -8.53
CA ASN A 125 7.16 -4.01 -7.38
C ASN A 125 8.30 -2.99 -7.43
N GLY A 126 8.65 -2.48 -6.26
CA GLY A 126 9.89 -1.75 -6.02
C GLY A 126 11.13 -2.63 -6.08
N ASP A 127 12.29 -1.96 -6.16
CA ASP A 127 13.59 -2.61 -6.03
C ASP A 127 13.97 -2.76 -4.55
N TYR A 128 13.59 -3.88 -3.95
CA TYR A 128 13.91 -4.16 -2.54
C TYR A 128 15.39 -4.44 -2.29
N ASP A 129 16.21 -4.58 -3.34
CA ASP A 129 17.65 -4.74 -3.25
C ASP A 129 18.38 -3.37 -3.37
N ASP A 130 17.67 -2.28 -3.67
CA ASP A 130 18.22 -0.91 -3.66
C ASP A 130 18.68 -0.54 -2.24
N PRO A 131 19.91 -0.01 -2.06
CA PRO A 131 20.46 0.30 -0.74
C PRO A 131 19.67 1.36 0.04
N ARG A 132 18.78 2.11 -0.62
CA ARG A 132 17.89 3.08 0.01
C ARG A 132 16.65 2.43 0.63
N VAL A 133 16.33 1.18 0.25
CA VAL A 133 15.09 0.51 0.66
C VAL A 133 15.31 -0.33 1.90
N THR A 134 14.37 -0.25 2.84
CA THR A 134 14.26 -1.16 3.98
C THR A 134 12.85 -1.72 4.03
N LEU A 135 12.71 -3.02 3.75
CA LEU A 135 11.46 -3.75 3.94
C LEU A 135 11.38 -4.31 5.36
N VAL A 136 10.38 -3.89 6.11
CA VAL A 136 10.08 -4.38 7.46
C VAL A 136 8.80 -5.21 7.40
N ILE A 137 8.89 -6.48 7.77
CA ILE A 137 7.72 -7.35 7.95
C ILE A 137 7.33 -7.33 9.43
N ASP A 138 6.43 -6.42 9.79
CA ASP A 138 5.95 -6.24 11.17
C ASP A 138 4.61 -5.49 11.18
N ASN A 139 3.94 -5.49 12.33
CA ASN A 139 2.80 -4.62 12.57
C ASN A 139 3.25 -3.14 12.58
N ALA A 140 2.56 -2.31 11.80
CA ALA A 140 2.86 -0.89 11.68
C ALA A 140 2.86 -0.14 13.02
N ALA A 141 1.96 -0.47 13.97
CA ALA A 141 1.92 0.17 15.28
C ALA A 141 3.18 -0.11 16.11
N ASN A 142 3.72 -1.33 16.02
CA ASN A 142 4.99 -1.68 16.67
C ASN A 142 6.14 -0.84 16.09
N PHE A 143 6.23 -0.81 14.75
CA PHE A 143 7.26 -0.06 14.05
C PHE A 143 7.19 1.43 14.36
N VAL A 144 6.00 2.04 14.28
CA VAL A 144 5.78 3.47 14.52
C VAL A 144 6.16 3.83 15.96
N SER A 145 5.73 3.03 16.93
CA SER A 145 6.09 3.26 18.34
C SER A 145 7.59 3.19 18.58
N GLN A 146 8.29 2.23 17.98
CA GLN A 146 9.74 2.11 18.08
C GLN A 146 10.46 3.26 17.36
N ALA A 147 10.03 3.59 16.14
CA ALA A 147 10.60 4.68 15.34
C ALA A 147 10.51 6.03 16.07
N LEU A 148 9.42 6.27 16.82
CA LEU A 148 9.26 7.46 17.66
C LEU A 148 10.28 7.50 18.79
N GLN A 149 10.47 6.37 19.48
CA GLN A 149 11.45 6.24 20.56
C GLN A 149 12.88 6.46 20.05
N ASP A 150 13.16 5.98 18.84
CA ASP A 150 14.43 6.17 18.15
C ASP A 150 14.63 7.60 17.62
N GLY A 151 13.61 8.47 17.73
CA GLY A 151 13.66 9.85 17.25
C GLY A 151 13.65 9.97 15.72
N LYS A 152 13.20 8.94 14.99
CA LYS A 152 13.12 8.96 13.52
C LYS A 152 12.10 9.99 13.05
N ARG A 153 12.35 10.57 11.88
CA ARG A 153 11.44 11.47 11.18
C ARG A 153 11.44 11.15 9.68
N TYR A 154 10.31 11.41 9.03
CA TYR A 154 10.10 11.17 7.60
C TYR A 154 9.53 12.42 6.92
N ASP A 155 9.94 12.64 5.68
CA ASP A 155 9.51 13.76 4.84
C ASP A 155 8.26 13.44 4.04
N LEU A 156 8.01 12.16 3.80
CA LEU A 156 6.75 11.63 3.30
C LEU A 156 6.38 10.40 4.10
N ILE A 157 5.17 10.37 4.65
CA ILE A 157 4.54 9.16 5.17
C ILE A 157 3.34 8.85 4.28
N VAL A 158 3.32 7.68 3.65
CA VAL A 158 2.18 7.17 2.90
C VAL A 158 1.51 6.08 3.73
N LEU A 159 0.23 6.29 4.06
CA LEU A 159 -0.64 5.26 4.60
C LEU A 159 -1.30 4.59 3.40
N ASP A 160 -0.75 3.46 2.97
CA ASP A 160 -1.24 2.64 1.84
C ASP A 160 -1.88 1.37 2.42
N LEU A 161 -3.00 1.61 3.10
CA LEU A 161 -3.68 0.63 3.93
C LEU A 161 -4.94 0.13 3.23
N THR A 162 -5.32 -1.11 3.51
CA THR A 162 -6.66 -1.60 3.14
C THR A 162 -7.71 -0.96 4.05
N GLU A 163 -8.96 -0.97 3.59
CA GLU A 163 -10.11 -0.48 4.34
C GLU A 163 -10.11 -0.98 5.80
N PRO A 164 -10.65 -0.23 6.78
CA PRO A 164 -10.56 -0.51 8.23
C PRO A 164 -11.34 -1.76 8.68
N VAL A 165 -11.00 -2.92 8.13
CA VAL A 165 -11.59 -4.22 8.35
C VAL A 165 -10.45 -5.21 8.59
N GLY A 166 -10.59 -6.06 9.62
CA GLY A 166 -9.53 -7.02 9.95
C GLY A 166 -8.25 -6.35 10.47
N PRO A 167 -7.06 -6.69 9.93
CA PRO A 167 -5.77 -6.30 10.51
C PRO A 167 -5.51 -4.78 10.51
N SER A 168 -6.04 -4.03 9.54
CA SER A 168 -5.85 -2.58 9.41
C SER A 168 -6.63 -1.77 10.46
N SER A 169 -7.70 -2.32 11.03
CA SER A 169 -8.61 -1.60 11.96
C SER A 169 -7.90 -0.95 13.16
N CYS A 170 -6.81 -1.55 13.65
CA CYS A 170 -6.04 -1.00 14.76
C CYS A 170 -5.20 0.25 14.40
N LEU A 171 -5.01 0.51 13.10
CA LEU A 171 -4.28 1.65 12.56
C LEU A 171 -5.18 2.89 12.42
N PHE A 172 -6.50 2.71 12.40
CA PHE A 172 -7.47 3.82 12.34
C PHE A 172 -7.88 4.29 13.74
N THR A 173 -6.90 4.57 14.61
CA THR A 173 -7.13 5.11 15.97
C THR A 173 -6.47 6.47 16.14
N GLU A 174 -7.08 7.34 16.95
CA GLU A 174 -6.50 8.66 17.29
C GLU A 174 -5.08 8.53 17.85
N LYS A 175 -4.85 7.48 18.66
CA LYS A 175 -3.54 7.16 19.20
C LYS A 175 -2.52 6.90 18.08
N PHE A 176 -2.83 5.99 17.17
CA PHE A 176 -1.90 5.65 16.07
C PHE A 176 -1.64 6.87 15.19
N LEU A 177 -2.67 7.63 14.82
CA LEU A 177 -2.51 8.84 14.02
C LEU A 177 -1.64 9.89 14.72
N THR A 178 -1.81 10.06 16.04
CA THR A 178 -0.94 10.96 16.83
C THR A 178 0.50 10.49 16.83
N GLU A 179 0.73 9.18 16.91
CA GLU A 179 2.07 8.58 16.82
C GLU A 179 2.67 8.79 15.42
N VAL A 180 1.91 8.59 14.34
CA VAL A 180 2.34 8.85 12.95
C VAL A 180 2.67 10.33 12.75
N VAL A 181 1.84 11.26 13.25
CA VAL A 181 2.13 12.71 13.21
C VAL A 181 3.45 13.03 13.90
N GLY A 182 3.77 12.35 15.00
CA GLY A 182 5.05 12.49 15.70
C GLY A 182 6.27 12.07 14.87
N LEU A 183 6.09 11.27 13.82
CA LEU A 183 7.14 10.86 12.89
C LEU A 183 7.31 11.81 11.70
N VAL A 184 6.44 12.79 11.51
CA VAL A 184 6.55 13.72 10.38
C VAL A 184 7.66 14.73 10.65
N SER A 185 8.54 14.96 9.66
CA SER A 185 9.55 16.01 9.72
C SER A 185 8.89 17.41 9.71
N GLU A 186 9.62 18.47 10.07
CA GLU A 186 9.07 19.83 10.08
C GLU A 186 8.48 20.27 8.71
N THR A 187 8.99 19.69 7.62
CA THR A 187 8.54 19.95 6.25
C THR A 187 7.88 18.73 5.61
N GLY A 188 7.60 17.72 6.41
CA GLY A 188 7.04 16.46 5.98
C GLY A 188 5.54 16.56 5.73
N VAL A 189 5.03 15.58 5.00
CA VAL A 189 3.59 15.44 4.74
C VAL A 189 3.16 13.99 4.97
N ILE A 190 1.93 13.83 5.43
CA ILE A 190 1.26 12.53 5.46
C ILE A 190 0.29 12.52 4.29
N LEU A 191 0.31 11.43 3.53
CA LEU A 191 -0.73 11.08 2.60
C LEU A 191 -1.47 9.87 3.15
N ASP A 192 -2.79 10.01 3.24
CA ASP A 192 -3.71 8.88 3.44
C ASP A 192 -4.38 8.59 2.10
N SER A 193 -4.35 7.34 1.66
CA SER A 193 -4.92 6.93 0.37
C SER A 193 -6.43 6.73 0.41
N ASP A 194 -7.00 6.58 1.60
CA ASP A 194 -8.42 6.31 1.85
C ASP A 194 -9.21 7.53 2.37
#